data_AF-F6RZ99-F1
#
_entry.id   AF-F6RZ99-F1
#
_cell.length_a   1.000
_cell.length_b   1.000
_cell.length_c   1.000
_cell.angle_alpha   90.00
_cell.angle_beta   90.00
_cell.angle_gamma   90.00
#
_symmetry.space_group_name_H-M   'P 1'
#
loop_
_entity.id
_entity.type
_entity.pdbx_description
1 polymer ?
#
loop_
_entity_poly.entity_id
_entity_poly.type
_entity_poly.pdbx_seq_one_letter_code
_entity_poly.pdbx_strand_id
1 'polypeptide(L)'
;MKVELEEGNKHLKKNLMELKEKKARTTRDLNRLQSAADNGQLDVLQNQLQQAEDQLKKVERSNQVEEMKGTIIVKNKEMIVLQQQVKQLDADIYSMQKSSEIRTKLEMMKKQKKSKEDLIDQLKRKCQRHLEELGLASHSSFPDKMKMMRWIRSKEEEVRSSRDHFDRKRSEFTEFSTKKKMVSNQIKEKKKREEKLNETLYDVCGSDDLEQDLTQLDKEIKELQGSKGLADGIQYMYREFIKKLTNETDKSEAACPICMRCFEETSEVDELVEDLQTKLNMAPEKLASQKRQLTSKQARYKVLLDNKPIKMELDRLQTSDLPDLERTFTSVSSKISDAEKDLEEAEERWQKIKEEESTAKRLLPDVSQIHSLQSDLEEIEEKIGMHETQLPLNSSTKTLDQMNMDKGNLSQAISKLNQEIDDLRHMIETKTNFLHQMKEKVNNIQAEKLKLAADLQKCEQLQELQRTTESEIQNIR
;
A
#
# COMPACT_ATOMS: atom_id res chain seq x y z
N MET A 1 -95.99 3.73 -129.17
CA MET A 1 -97.24 4.19 -128.53
C MET A 1 -97.98 3.09 -127.73
N LYS A 2 -97.28 2.33 -126.86
CA LYS A 2 -97.92 1.49 -125.81
C LYS A 2 -96.98 1.10 -124.66
N VAL A 3 -95.66 1.20 -124.85
CA VAL A 3 -94.65 0.88 -123.81
C VAL A 3 -94.35 2.07 -122.88
N GLU A 4 -94.41 3.32 -123.34
CA GLU A 4 -94.11 4.51 -122.51
C GLU A 4 -95.23 4.92 -121.54
N LEU A 5 -96.44 4.38 -121.69
CA LEU A 5 -97.60 4.70 -120.83
C LEU A 5 -97.81 3.70 -119.67
N GLU A 6 -97.27 2.48 -119.75
CA GLU A 6 -97.37 1.47 -118.68
C GLU A 6 -96.22 1.54 -117.67
N GLU A 7 -95.02 1.97 -118.09
CA GLU A 7 -93.89 2.17 -117.17
C GLU A 7 -94.05 3.43 -116.31
N GLY A 8 -94.63 4.50 -116.84
CA GLY A 8 -94.94 5.72 -116.08
C GLY A 8 -95.96 5.49 -114.96
N ASN A 9 -96.94 4.61 -115.17
CA ASN A 9 -98.01 4.36 -114.20
C ASN A 9 -97.57 3.44 -113.03
N LYS A 10 -96.66 2.48 -113.29
CA LYS A 10 -96.04 1.67 -112.23
C LYS A 10 -95.10 2.49 -111.35
N HIS A 11 -94.34 3.43 -111.93
CA HIS A 11 -93.43 4.28 -111.18
C HIS A 11 -94.18 5.28 -110.28
N LEU A 12 -95.30 5.84 -110.75
CA LEU A 12 -96.18 6.68 -109.93
C LEU A 12 -96.74 5.94 -108.72
N LYS A 13 -97.20 4.69 -108.90
CA LYS A 13 -97.83 3.91 -107.81
C LYS A 13 -96.84 3.52 -106.71
N LYS A 14 -95.59 3.21 -107.08
CA LYS A 14 -94.52 2.90 -106.12
C LYS A 14 -94.07 4.14 -105.35
N ASN A 15 -93.89 5.27 -106.04
CA ASN A 15 -93.57 6.55 -105.40
C ASN A 15 -94.68 6.98 -104.44
N LEU A 16 -95.96 6.79 -104.80
CA LEU A 16 -97.09 7.14 -103.94
C LEU A 16 -97.17 6.27 -102.66
N MET A 17 -96.71 5.01 -102.74
CA MET A 17 -96.67 4.11 -101.58
C MET A 17 -95.50 4.44 -100.65
N GLU A 18 -94.31 4.72 -101.19
CA GLU A 18 -93.15 5.17 -100.42
C GLU A 18 -93.41 6.54 -99.76
N LEU A 19 -94.09 7.46 -100.44
CA LEU A 19 -94.50 8.75 -99.87
C LEU A 19 -95.53 8.59 -98.75
N LYS A 20 -96.50 7.67 -98.88
CA LYS A 20 -97.47 7.38 -97.81
C LYS A 20 -96.82 6.71 -96.59
N GLU A 21 -95.85 5.85 -96.81
CA GLU A 21 -95.13 5.18 -95.71
C GLU A 21 -94.18 6.15 -94.98
N LYS A 22 -93.51 7.03 -95.73
CA LYS A 22 -92.78 8.18 -95.16
C LYS A 22 -93.70 9.04 -94.33
N LYS A 23 -94.86 9.45 -94.85
CA LYS A 23 -95.86 10.25 -94.10
C LYS A 23 -96.27 9.56 -92.80
N ALA A 24 -96.59 8.27 -92.82
CA ALA A 24 -97.02 7.55 -91.60
C ALA A 24 -95.92 7.45 -90.52
N ARG A 25 -94.64 7.36 -90.92
CA ARG A 25 -93.50 7.40 -90.00
C ARG A 25 -93.31 8.82 -89.46
N THR A 26 -93.32 9.82 -90.33
CA THR A 26 -93.24 11.24 -89.96
C THR A 26 -94.34 11.64 -88.99
N THR A 27 -95.60 11.22 -89.20
CA THR A 27 -96.73 11.52 -88.30
C THR A 27 -96.59 10.85 -86.92
N ARG A 28 -96.06 9.62 -86.85
CA ARG A 28 -95.84 8.95 -85.56
C ARG A 28 -94.74 9.63 -84.75
N ASP A 29 -93.65 10.00 -85.40
CA ASP A 29 -92.54 10.72 -84.76
C ASP A 29 -92.99 12.14 -84.35
N LEU A 30 -93.83 12.79 -85.15
CA LEU A 30 -94.46 14.06 -84.82
C LEU A 30 -95.36 13.96 -83.60
N ASN A 31 -96.30 13.00 -83.55
CA ASN A 31 -97.20 12.87 -82.39
C ASN A 31 -96.46 12.58 -81.08
N ARG A 32 -95.34 11.83 -81.14
CA ARG A 32 -94.52 11.54 -79.95
C ARG A 32 -93.79 12.79 -79.46
N LEU A 33 -93.27 13.61 -80.37
CA LEU A 33 -92.55 14.85 -80.04
C LEU A 33 -93.49 16.01 -79.71
N GLN A 34 -94.65 16.08 -80.34
CA GLN A 34 -95.73 17.04 -80.05
C GLN A 34 -96.30 16.81 -78.64
N SER A 35 -96.45 15.56 -78.21
CA SER A 35 -96.85 15.23 -76.82
C SER A 35 -95.81 15.67 -75.79
N ALA A 36 -94.54 15.81 -76.16
CA ALA A 36 -93.49 16.35 -75.30
C ALA A 36 -93.49 17.90 -75.29
N ALA A 37 -93.86 18.52 -76.42
CA ALA A 37 -94.01 19.97 -76.57
C ALA A 37 -95.25 20.52 -75.82
N ASP A 38 -96.41 19.88 -75.99
CA ASP A 38 -97.70 20.33 -75.41
C ASP A 38 -97.77 20.14 -73.88
N ASN A 39 -96.95 19.25 -73.32
CA ASN A 39 -96.85 19.04 -71.87
C ASN A 39 -95.97 20.07 -71.13
N GLY A 40 -95.51 21.12 -71.81
CA GLY A 40 -94.71 22.19 -71.18
C GLY A 40 -93.39 21.71 -70.57
N GLN A 41 -92.87 20.54 -71.00
CA GLN A 41 -91.66 19.94 -70.44
C GLN A 41 -90.42 20.85 -70.60
N LEU A 42 -90.39 21.67 -71.67
CA LEU A 42 -89.34 22.66 -71.88
C LEU A 42 -89.39 23.78 -70.84
N ASP A 43 -90.58 24.29 -70.49
CA ASP A 43 -90.76 25.32 -69.47
C ASP A 43 -90.50 24.77 -68.06
N VAL A 44 -90.84 23.50 -67.80
CA VAL A 44 -90.48 22.82 -66.55
C VAL A 44 -88.97 22.67 -66.42
N LEU A 45 -88.27 22.24 -67.49
CA LEU A 45 -86.81 22.16 -67.51
C LEU A 45 -86.15 23.54 -67.45
N GLN A 46 -86.76 24.58 -68.03
CA GLN A 46 -86.28 25.96 -67.94
C GLN A 46 -86.39 26.50 -66.52
N ASN A 47 -87.51 26.26 -65.84
CA ASN A 47 -87.69 26.62 -64.44
C ASN A 47 -86.79 25.81 -63.51
N GLN A 48 -86.59 24.52 -63.78
CA GLN A 48 -85.65 23.68 -63.04
C GLN A 48 -84.20 24.11 -63.25
N LEU A 49 -83.82 24.51 -64.47
CA LEU A 49 -82.50 25.06 -64.77
C LEU A 49 -82.30 26.38 -64.03
N GLN A 50 -83.27 27.30 -64.09
CA GLN A 50 -83.19 28.57 -63.39
C GLN A 50 -83.07 28.35 -61.86
N GLN A 51 -83.86 27.43 -61.29
CA GLN A 51 -83.77 27.09 -59.88
C GLN A 51 -82.43 26.43 -59.52
N ALA A 52 -81.91 25.52 -60.35
CA ALA A 52 -80.62 24.87 -60.14
C ALA A 52 -79.45 25.85 -60.30
N GLU A 53 -79.51 26.78 -61.25
CA GLU A 53 -78.54 27.86 -61.45
C GLU A 53 -78.57 28.87 -60.30
N ASP A 54 -79.75 29.23 -59.80
CA ASP A 54 -79.89 30.11 -58.65
C ASP A 54 -79.40 29.43 -57.35
N GLN A 55 -79.64 28.13 -57.20
CA GLN A 55 -79.05 27.33 -56.12
C GLN A 55 -77.53 27.23 -56.25
N LEU A 56 -76.99 27.00 -57.45
CA LEU A 56 -75.54 26.99 -57.71
C LEU A 56 -74.91 28.35 -57.39
N LYS A 57 -75.50 29.46 -57.86
CA LYS A 57 -75.02 30.83 -57.55
C LYS A 57 -75.08 31.14 -56.07
N LYS A 58 -76.11 30.71 -55.34
CA LYS A 58 -76.19 30.84 -53.88
C LYS A 58 -75.07 30.07 -53.19
N VAL A 59 -74.83 28.83 -53.60
CA VAL A 59 -73.77 27.98 -53.05
C VAL A 59 -72.39 28.55 -53.36
N GLU A 60 -72.13 28.98 -54.60
CA GLU A 60 -70.87 29.61 -55.02
C GLU A 60 -70.58 30.92 -54.27
N ARG A 61 -71.59 31.78 -54.06
CA ARG A 61 -71.44 33.01 -53.26
C ARG A 61 -71.20 32.73 -51.78
N SER A 62 -71.76 31.65 -51.25
CA SER A 62 -71.53 31.22 -49.86
C SER A 62 -70.26 30.38 -49.68
N ASN A 63 -69.53 30.09 -50.76
CA ASN A 63 -68.42 29.16 -50.73
C ASN A 63 -67.13 29.80 -50.18
N GLN A 64 -66.91 29.65 -48.88
CA GLN A 64 -65.71 30.13 -48.17
C GLN A 64 -64.48 29.21 -48.32
N VAL A 65 -64.39 28.40 -49.39
CA VAL A 65 -63.31 27.42 -49.56
C VAL A 65 -61.93 28.07 -49.63
N GLU A 66 -61.80 29.23 -50.30
CA GLU A 66 -60.51 29.94 -50.37
C GLU A 66 -60.10 30.56 -49.02
N GLU A 67 -61.07 31.01 -48.23
CA GLU A 67 -60.84 31.49 -46.86
C GLU A 67 -60.34 30.34 -45.96
N MET A 68 -60.99 29.17 -46.03
CA MET A 68 -60.58 27.97 -45.30
C MET A 68 -59.18 27.47 -45.72
N LYS A 69 -58.83 27.51 -47.01
CA LYS A 69 -57.47 27.21 -47.49
C LYS A 69 -56.45 28.20 -46.92
N GLY A 70 -56.78 29.48 -46.87
CA GLY A 70 -55.96 30.51 -46.23
C GLY A 70 -55.73 30.23 -44.74
N THR A 71 -56.79 29.87 -44.00
CA THR A 71 -56.69 29.48 -42.58
C THR A 71 -55.81 28.26 -42.37
N ILE A 72 -55.89 27.24 -43.25
CA ILE A 72 -55.02 26.06 -43.20
C ILE A 72 -53.54 26.45 -43.36
N ILE A 73 -53.21 27.38 -44.25
CA ILE A 73 -51.82 27.84 -44.44
C ILE A 73 -51.30 28.54 -43.18
N VAL A 74 -52.12 29.39 -42.56
CA VAL A 74 -51.76 30.08 -41.31
C VAL A 74 -51.55 29.09 -40.17
N LYS A 75 -52.49 28.15 -39.96
CA LYS A 75 -52.38 27.13 -38.93
C LYS A 75 -51.19 26.17 -39.15
N ASN A 76 -50.87 25.84 -40.40
CA ASN A 76 -49.66 25.07 -40.71
C ASN A 76 -48.38 25.83 -40.36
N LYS A 77 -48.30 27.14 -40.63
CA LYS A 77 -47.16 27.96 -40.23
C LYS A 77 -47.00 28.01 -38.71
N GLU A 78 -48.09 28.21 -37.99
CA GLU A 78 -48.12 28.18 -36.52
C GLU A 78 -47.65 26.83 -35.97
N MET A 79 -48.12 25.72 -36.56
CA MET A 79 -47.68 24.38 -36.20
C MET A 79 -46.17 24.18 -36.38
N ILE A 80 -45.58 24.65 -37.49
CA ILE A 80 -44.13 24.55 -37.72
C ILE A 80 -43.36 25.31 -36.64
N VAL A 81 -43.82 26.50 -36.24
CA VAL A 81 -43.19 27.29 -35.17
C VAL A 81 -43.25 26.54 -33.84
N LEU A 82 -44.42 26.00 -33.47
CA LEU A 82 -44.58 25.21 -32.24
C LEU A 82 -43.70 23.95 -32.26
N GLN A 83 -43.62 23.24 -33.40
CA GLN A 83 -42.73 22.09 -33.55
C GLN A 83 -41.25 22.46 -33.38
N GLN A 84 -40.83 23.63 -33.85
CA GLN A 84 -39.47 24.12 -33.66
C GLN A 84 -39.19 24.46 -32.19
N GLN A 85 -40.17 25.05 -31.48
CA GLN A 85 -40.08 25.29 -30.04
C GLN A 85 -39.97 23.98 -29.24
N VAL A 86 -40.73 22.94 -29.62
CA VAL A 86 -40.61 21.61 -28.99
C VAL A 86 -39.21 21.01 -29.21
N LYS A 87 -38.66 21.10 -30.42
CA LYS A 87 -37.29 20.63 -30.70
C LYS A 87 -36.24 21.37 -29.87
N GLN A 88 -36.40 22.69 -29.69
CA GLN A 88 -35.52 23.47 -28.83
C GLN A 88 -35.62 23.02 -27.37
N LEU A 89 -36.84 22.84 -26.85
CA LEU A 89 -37.06 22.32 -25.50
C LEU A 89 -36.46 20.91 -25.33
N ASP A 90 -36.55 20.04 -26.33
CA ASP A 90 -35.93 18.71 -26.27
C ASP A 90 -34.40 18.79 -26.16
N ALA A 91 -33.77 19.68 -26.92
CA ALA A 91 -32.32 19.92 -26.83
C ALA A 91 -31.93 20.50 -25.46
N ASP A 92 -32.71 21.44 -24.94
CA ASP A 92 -32.49 22.05 -23.63
C ASP A 92 -32.68 21.02 -22.50
N ILE A 93 -33.74 20.22 -22.54
CA ILE A 93 -34.01 19.11 -21.60
C ILE A 93 -32.85 18.11 -21.60
N TYR A 94 -32.39 17.66 -22.77
CA TYR A 94 -31.27 16.73 -22.89
C TYR A 94 -29.97 17.32 -22.31
N SER A 95 -29.68 18.59 -22.61
CA SER A 95 -28.50 19.28 -22.06
C SER A 95 -28.57 19.45 -20.53
N MET A 96 -29.77 19.70 -20.00
CA MET A 96 -30.01 19.85 -18.57
C MET A 96 -29.89 18.51 -17.83
N GLN A 97 -30.46 17.43 -18.38
CA GLN A 97 -30.32 16.08 -17.84
C GLN A 97 -28.85 15.66 -17.80
N LYS A 98 -28.12 15.84 -18.90
CA LYS A 98 -26.67 15.56 -18.96
C LYS A 98 -25.89 16.40 -17.95
N SER A 99 -26.20 17.69 -17.81
CA SER A 99 -25.56 18.56 -16.80
C SER A 99 -25.87 18.10 -15.36
N SER A 100 -27.10 17.65 -15.10
CA SER A 100 -27.51 17.09 -13.80
C SER A 100 -26.76 15.79 -13.47
N GLU A 101 -26.58 14.89 -14.44
CA GLU A 101 -25.78 13.67 -14.27
C GLU A 101 -24.31 13.98 -13.95
N ILE A 102 -23.70 14.92 -14.68
CA ILE A 102 -22.30 15.33 -14.43
C ILE A 102 -22.19 16.02 -13.06
N ARG A 103 -23.14 16.87 -12.67
CA ARG A 103 -23.17 17.49 -11.33
C ARG A 103 -23.25 16.45 -10.22
N THR A 104 -24.10 15.43 -10.38
CA THR A 104 -24.22 14.34 -9.40
C THR A 104 -22.92 13.56 -9.28
N LYS A 105 -22.27 13.25 -10.41
CA LYS A 105 -20.95 12.60 -10.42
C LYS A 105 -19.88 13.47 -9.77
N LEU A 106 -19.86 14.77 -10.04
CA LEU A 106 -18.96 15.74 -9.42
C LEU A 106 -19.15 15.82 -7.91
N GLU A 107 -20.40 15.87 -7.43
CA GLU A 107 -20.70 15.90 -6.00
C GLU A 107 -20.21 14.63 -5.30
N MET A 108 -20.45 13.46 -5.92
CA MET A 108 -19.95 12.18 -5.42
C MET A 108 -18.41 12.16 -5.35
N MET A 109 -17.73 12.61 -6.41
CA MET A 109 -16.26 12.68 -6.45
C MET A 109 -15.71 13.69 -5.44
N LYS A 110 -16.35 14.86 -5.27
CA LYS A 110 -15.96 15.86 -4.25
C LYS A 110 -16.13 15.31 -2.84
N LYS A 111 -17.17 14.53 -2.57
CA LYS A 111 -17.35 13.82 -1.30
C LYS A 111 -16.28 12.75 -1.06
N GLN A 112 -15.94 11.98 -2.10
CA GLN A 112 -14.85 11.00 -2.04
C GLN A 112 -13.49 11.66 -1.79
N LYS A 113 -13.20 12.78 -2.48
CA LYS A 113 -12.01 13.61 -2.25
C LYS A 113 -11.91 14.02 -0.78
N LYS A 114 -12.96 14.66 -0.25
CA LYS A 114 -12.99 15.10 1.16
C LYS A 114 -12.76 13.95 2.14
N SER A 115 -13.41 12.80 1.92
CA SER A 115 -13.22 11.63 2.79
C SER A 115 -11.79 11.09 2.76
N LYS A 116 -11.10 11.13 1.61
CA LYS A 116 -9.70 10.71 1.49
C LYS A 116 -8.75 11.74 2.12
N GLU A 117 -9.02 13.03 1.95
CA GLU A 117 -8.28 14.13 2.62
C GLU A 117 -8.35 13.99 4.14
N ASP A 118 -9.54 13.78 4.70
CA ASP A 118 -9.75 13.59 6.14
C ASP A 118 -8.95 12.38 6.68
N LEU A 119 -8.91 11.27 5.91
CA LEU A 119 -8.14 10.09 6.27
C LEU A 119 -6.62 10.35 6.23
N ILE A 120 -6.14 11.08 5.21
CA ILE A 120 -4.74 11.49 5.12
C ILE A 120 -4.37 12.35 6.33
N ASP A 121 -5.20 13.32 6.69
CA ASP A 121 -4.94 14.20 7.83
C ASP A 121 -4.93 13.44 9.16
N GLN A 122 -5.81 12.46 9.32
CA GLN A 122 -5.82 11.58 10.49
C GLN A 122 -4.52 10.75 10.58
N LEU A 123 -4.10 10.13 9.48
CA LEU A 123 -2.87 9.34 9.42
C LEU A 123 -1.63 10.23 9.65
N LYS A 124 -1.58 11.41 9.02
CA LYS A 124 -0.51 12.38 9.24
C LYS A 124 -0.41 12.76 10.70
N ARG A 125 -1.51 13.14 11.37
CA ARG A 125 -1.51 13.48 12.81
C ARG A 125 -1.02 12.35 13.70
N LYS A 126 -1.39 11.10 13.38
CA LYS A 126 -0.95 9.90 14.11
C LYS A 126 0.57 9.69 13.99
N CYS A 127 1.12 9.87 12.80
CA CYS A 127 2.54 9.63 12.52
C CYS A 127 3.44 10.83 12.83
N GLN A 128 2.91 12.07 12.81
CA GLN A 128 3.65 13.33 12.90
C GLN A 128 4.65 13.33 14.04
N ARG A 129 4.18 13.08 15.27
CA ARG A 129 5.02 13.13 16.48
C ARG A 129 6.21 12.17 16.39
N HIS A 130 5.96 10.94 15.96
CA HIS A 130 7.03 9.95 15.84
C HIS A 130 7.98 10.25 14.68
N LEU A 131 7.48 10.83 13.59
CA LEU A 131 8.35 11.26 12.49
C LEU A 131 9.20 12.48 12.86
N GLU A 132 8.69 13.37 13.72
CA GLU A 132 9.45 14.50 14.29
C GLU A 132 10.54 13.99 15.26
N GLU A 133 10.20 13.04 16.14
CA GLU A 133 11.17 12.35 17.03
C GLU A 133 12.31 11.69 16.23
N LEU A 134 11.99 11.11 15.07
CA LEU A 134 12.98 10.49 14.17
C LEU A 134 13.71 11.50 13.26
N GLY A 135 13.38 12.80 13.33
CA GLY A 135 13.96 13.84 12.47
C GLY A 135 13.60 13.72 10.98
N LEU A 136 12.55 12.97 10.66
CA LEU A 136 12.10 12.68 9.29
C LEU A 136 11.00 13.62 8.81
N ALA A 137 10.25 14.23 9.73
CA ALA A 137 9.24 15.23 9.42
C ALA A 137 9.67 16.61 9.90
N SER A 138 9.31 17.62 9.11
CA SER A 138 9.30 19.02 9.51
C SER A 138 7.87 19.55 9.45
N HIS A 139 7.60 20.65 10.14
CA HIS A 139 6.26 21.28 10.15
C HIS A 139 5.68 21.52 8.74
N SER A 140 6.51 21.62 7.70
CA SER A 140 6.11 21.91 6.31
C SER A 140 6.23 20.74 5.34
N SER A 141 6.87 19.62 5.70
CA SER A 141 7.13 18.53 4.75
C SER A 141 6.99 17.16 5.41
N PHE A 142 6.03 16.38 4.89
CA PHE A 142 5.85 14.98 5.25
C PHE A 142 6.80 14.11 4.40
N PRO A 143 7.49 13.12 5.00
CA PRO A 143 8.44 12.29 4.26
C PRO A 143 7.72 11.40 3.23
N ASP A 144 8.28 11.37 2.03
CA ASP A 144 7.90 10.42 0.99
C ASP A 144 8.31 8.99 1.41
N LYS A 145 7.54 7.99 0.96
CA LYS A 145 7.79 6.56 1.08
C LYS A 145 9.22 6.18 0.70
N MET A 146 9.79 6.75 -0.37
CA MET A 146 11.17 6.46 -0.78
C MET A 146 12.20 7.02 0.21
N LYS A 147 11.97 8.23 0.75
CA LYS A 147 12.83 8.82 1.79
C LYS A 147 12.80 7.97 3.06
N MET A 148 11.62 7.54 3.49
CA MET A 148 11.42 6.65 4.63
C MET A 148 12.16 5.32 4.46
N MET A 149 12.01 4.66 3.31
CA MET A 149 12.71 3.39 3.04
C MET A 149 14.24 3.54 3.01
N ARG A 150 14.76 4.64 2.44
CA ARG A 150 16.20 4.92 2.44
C ARG A 150 16.73 5.14 3.85
N TRP A 151 15.99 5.89 4.68
CA TRP A 151 16.34 6.11 6.07
C TRP A 151 16.33 4.80 6.86
N ILE A 152 15.29 3.96 6.69
CA ILE A 152 15.21 2.65 7.35
C ILE A 152 16.42 1.79 6.97
N ARG A 153 16.79 1.72 5.68
CA ARG A 153 17.98 0.96 5.25
C ARG A 153 19.28 1.50 5.86
N SER A 154 19.44 2.82 5.94
CA SER A 154 20.58 3.44 6.62
C SER A 154 20.63 3.02 8.09
N LYS A 155 19.48 3.06 8.76
CA LYS A 155 19.36 2.68 10.17
C LYS A 155 19.55 1.20 10.40
N GLU A 156 19.11 0.31 9.50
CA GLU A 156 19.43 -1.12 9.57
C GLU A 156 20.95 -1.38 9.53
N GLU A 157 21.70 -0.60 8.75
CA GLU A 157 23.16 -0.67 8.71
C GLU A 157 23.79 -0.11 9.99
N GLU A 158 23.26 1.00 10.52
CA GLU A 158 23.66 1.54 11.83
C GLU A 158 23.39 0.54 12.97
N VAL A 159 22.23 -0.14 12.97
CA VAL A 159 21.89 -1.18 13.95
C VAL A 159 22.87 -2.34 13.85
N ARG A 160 23.22 -2.78 12.64
CA ARG A 160 24.16 -3.88 12.43
C ARG A 160 25.56 -3.50 12.91
N SER A 161 26.08 -2.35 12.50
CA SER A 161 27.40 -1.87 12.93
C SER A 161 27.47 -1.59 14.44
N SER A 162 26.42 -1.02 15.04
CA SER A 162 26.36 -0.81 16.50
C SER A 162 26.24 -2.12 17.27
N ARG A 163 25.52 -3.11 16.72
CA ARG A 163 25.46 -4.46 17.31
C ARG A 163 26.82 -5.13 17.27
N ASP A 164 27.52 -5.06 16.14
CA ASP A 164 28.86 -5.62 16.00
C ASP A 164 29.84 -4.95 16.98
N HIS A 165 29.70 -3.65 17.23
CA HIS A 165 30.48 -2.93 18.22
C HIS A 165 30.17 -3.40 19.65
N PHE A 166 28.88 -3.53 20.01
CA PHE A 166 28.45 -4.08 21.29
C PHE A 166 28.98 -5.51 21.50
N ASP A 167 28.86 -6.39 20.50
CA ASP A 167 29.34 -7.77 20.59
C ASP A 167 30.87 -7.84 20.76
N ARG A 168 31.64 -6.92 20.14
CA ARG A 168 33.10 -6.79 20.39
C ARG A 168 33.40 -6.39 21.83
N LYS A 169 32.72 -5.35 22.36
CA LYS A 169 32.90 -4.92 23.75
C LYS A 169 32.51 -6.01 24.75
N ARG A 170 31.45 -6.76 24.46
CA ARG A 170 31.04 -7.92 25.26
C ARG A 170 32.10 -9.02 25.27
N SER A 171 32.76 -9.26 24.12
CA SER A 171 33.87 -10.20 24.02
C SER A 171 35.08 -9.73 24.84
N GLU A 172 35.45 -8.45 24.75
CA GLU A 172 36.53 -7.84 25.55
C GLU A 172 36.27 -8.00 27.06
N PHE A 173 35.04 -7.68 27.51
CA PHE A 173 34.63 -7.86 28.90
C PHE A 173 34.75 -9.33 29.35
N THR A 174 34.30 -10.26 28.51
CA THR A 174 34.37 -11.71 28.79
C THR A 174 35.82 -12.19 28.89
N GLU A 175 36.70 -11.68 28.02
CA GLU A 175 38.14 -11.97 28.06
C GLU A 175 38.77 -11.48 29.37
N PHE A 176 38.53 -10.22 29.76
CA PHE A 176 39.06 -9.70 31.02
C PHE A 176 38.49 -10.42 32.25
N SER A 177 37.19 -10.73 32.26
CA SER A 177 36.54 -11.51 33.32
C SER A 177 37.18 -12.90 33.47
N THR A 178 37.50 -13.56 32.35
CA THR A 178 38.20 -14.84 32.33
C THR A 178 39.63 -14.70 32.86
N LYS A 179 40.37 -13.67 32.42
CA LYS A 179 41.71 -13.36 32.94
C LYS A 179 41.70 -13.11 34.45
N LYS A 180 40.71 -12.37 34.98
CA LYS A 180 40.56 -12.13 36.42
C LYS A 180 40.36 -13.43 37.20
N LYS A 181 39.51 -14.34 36.70
CA LYS A 181 39.31 -15.66 37.31
C LYS A 181 40.60 -16.49 37.31
N MET A 182 41.33 -16.49 36.20
CA MET A 182 42.62 -17.19 36.09
C MET A 182 43.64 -16.66 37.10
N VAL A 183 43.86 -15.34 37.14
CA VAL A 183 44.80 -14.71 38.10
C VAL A 183 44.35 -14.94 39.54
N SER A 184 43.05 -14.84 39.83
CA SER A 184 42.50 -15.14 41.17
C SER A 184 42.79 -16.57 41.62
N ASN A 185 42.66 -17.54 40.72
CA ASN A 185 42.99 -18.94 41.01
C ASN A 185 44.49 -19.13 41.22
N GLN A 186 45.34 -18.51 40.40
CA GLN A 186 46.80 -18.54 40.58
C GLN A 186 47.22 -17.95 41.93
N ILE A 187 46.63 -16.83 42.36
CA ILE A 187 46.87 -16.25 43.69
C ILE A 187 46.48 -17.25 44.79
N LYS A 188 45.30 -17.89 44.68
CA LYS A 188 44.87 -18.89 45.67
C LYS A 188 45.80 -20.10 45.76
N GLU A 189 46.27 -20.61 44.62
CA GLU A 189 47.21 -21.73 44.57
C GLU A 189 48.58 -21.35 45.16
N LYS A 190 49.08 -20.17 44.82
CA LYS A 190 50.36 -19.65 45.33
C LYS A 190 50.31 -19.36 46.82
N LYS A 191 49.22 -18.79 47.34
CA LYS A 191 49.00 -18.60 48.78
C LYS A 191 48.92 -19.93 49.54
N LYS A 192 48.24 -20.94 49.00
CA LYS A 192 48.23 -22.29 49.58
C LYS A 192 49.61 -22.96 49.55
N ARG A 193 50.41 -22.70 48.52
CA ARG A 193 51.80 -23.20 48.44
C ARG A 193 52.67 -22.52 49.49
N GLU A 194 52.55 -21.21 49.63
CA GLU A 194 53.23 -20.42 50.65
C GLU A 194 52.91 -20.94 52.07
N GLU A 195 51.62 -21.14 52.38
CA GLU A 195 51.16 -21.69 53.67
C GLU A 195 51.81 -23.06 53.97
N LYS A 196 51.76 -23.99 53.01
CA LYS A 196 52.41 -25.31 53.16
C LYS A 196 53.92 -25.22 53.34
N LEU A 197 54.59 -24.33 52.63
CA LEU A 197 56.04 -24.15 52.77
C LEU A 197 56.39 -23.55 54.14
N ASN A 198 55.60 -22.59 54.61
CA ASN A 198 55.71 -22.03 55.96
C ASN A 198 55.51 -23.10 57.05
N GLU A 199 54.47 -23.93 56.93
CA GLU A 199 54.24 -25.06 57.85
C GLU A 199 55.47 -25.99 57.89
N THR A 200 55.98 -26.42 56.73
CA THR A 200 57.16 -27.29 56.68
C THR A 200 58.42 -26.63 57.25
N LEU A 201 58.60 -25.33 57.03
CA LEU A 201 59.75 -24.59 57.57
C LEU A 201 59.65 -24.45 59.09
N TYR A 202 58.45 -24.17 59.60
CA TYR A 202 58.16 -24.04 61.03
C TYR A 202 58.38 -25.37 61.76
N ASP A 203 57.91 -26.49 61.20
CA ASP A 203 58.11 -27.83 61.77
C ASP A 203 59.60 -28.21 61.89
N VAL A 204 60.43 -27.76 60.93
CA VAL A 204 61.86 -28.11 60.88
C VAL A 204 62.73 -27.16 61.72
N CYS A 205 62.46 -25.85 61.70
CA CYS A 205 63.29 -24.85 62.37
C CYS A 205 62.83 -24.61 63.81
N GLY A 206 61.52 -24.64 64.06
CA GLY A 206 60.92 -24.24 65.34
C GLY A 206 61.03 -22.72 65.63
N SER A 207 61.60 -21.96 64.68
CA SER A 207 61.80 -20.52 64.71
C SER A 207 61.64 -19.94 63.29
N ASP A 208 61.46 -18.62 63.18
CA ASP A 208 61.21 -17.95 61.89
C ASP A 208 62.51 -17.68 61.08
N ASP A 209 63.69 -17.81 61.68
CA ASP A 209 64.97 -17.45 61.04
C ASP A 209 65.95 -18.63 60.92
N LEU A 210 65.76 -19.38 59.84
CA LEU A 210 66.64 -20.49 59.43
C LEU A 210 68.11 -20.08 59.31
N GLU A 211 68.42 -18.86 58.86
CA GLU A 211 69.79 -18.42 58.64
C GLU A 211 70.47 -18.15 59.99
N GLN A 212 69.75 -17.55 60.95
CA GLN A 212 70.24 -17.42 62.33
C GLN A 212 70.47 -18.80 62.98
N ASP A 213 69.52 -19.73 62.87
CA ASP A 213 69.65 -21.07 63.43
C ASP A 213 70.84 -21.84 62.84
N LEU A 214 71.06 -21.73 61.53
CA LEU A 214 72.23 -22.31 60.86
C LEU A 214 73.53 -21.70 61.39
N THR A 215 73.62 -20.38 61.54
CA THR A 215 74.83 -19.73 62.07
C THR A 215 75.10 -20.07 63.53
N GLN A 216 74.06 -20.22 64.34
CA GLN A 216 74.19 -20.65 65.73
C GLN A 216 74.68 -22.09 65.83
N LEU A 217 74.08 -23.00 65.07
CA LEU A 217 74.50 -24.41 65.05
C LEU A 217 75.92 -24.60 64.52
N ASP A 218 76.34 -23.84 63.51
CA ASP A 218 77.73 -23.88 63.01
C ASP A 218 78.74 -23.45 64.10
N LYS A 219 78.42 -22.41 64.88
CA LYS A 219 79.24 -21.98 66.03
C LYS A 219 79.30 -23.07 67.09
N GLU A 220 78.16 -23.62 67.50
CA GLU A 220 78.08 -24.71 68.49
C GLU A 220 78.85 -25.96 68.03
N ILE A 221 78.76 -26.32 66.75
CA ILE A 221 79.51 -27.43 66.17
C ILE A 221 81.02 -27.17 66.23
N LYS A 222 81.47 -25.96 65.87
CA LYS A 222 82.90 -25.57 65.94
C LYS A 222 83.43 -25.60 67.36
N GLU A 223 82.65 -25.11 68.33
CA GLU A 223 83.00 -25.15 69.76
C GLU A 223 83.10 -26.60 70.29
N LEU A 224 82.12 -27.46 69.94
CA LEU A 224 82.13 -28.87 70.32
C LEU A 224 83.28 -29.63 69.65
N GLN A 225 83.59 -29.34 68.38
CA GLN A 225 84.74 -29.91 67.67
C GLN A 225 86.07 -29.48 68.32
N GLY A 226 86.21 -28.21 68.68
CA GLY A 226 87.38 -27.70 69.40
C GLY A 226 87.53 -28.35 70.77
N SER A 227 86.44 -28.44 71.54
CA SER A 227 86.45 -29.09 72.86
C SER A 227 86.77 -30.58 72.79
N LYS A 228 86.20 -31.29 71.80
CA LYS A 228 86.53 -32.69 71.51
C LYS A 228 88.01 -32.84 71.11
N GLY A 229 88.52 -31.99 70.22
CA GLY A 229 89.92 -32.02 69.79
C GLY A 229 90.88 -31.79 70.96
N LEU A 230 90.54 -30.87 71.86
CA LEU A 230 91.29 -30.64 73.11
C LEU A 230 91.23 -31.87 74.03
N ALA A 231 90.05 -32.47 74.21
CA ALA A 231 89.88 -33.66 75.04
C ALA A 231 90.62 -34.89 74.47
N ASP A 232 90.56 -35.11 73.15
CA ASP A 232 91.33 -36.15 72.45
C ASP A 232 92.84 -35.90 72.61
N GLY A 233 93.30 -34.64 72.50
CA GLY A 233 94.69 -34.24 72.72
C GLY A 233 95.17 -34.47 74.15
N ILE A 234 94.38 -34.07 75.16
CA ILE A 234 94.67 -34.31 76.57
C ILE A 234 94.71 -35.82 76.87
N GLN A 235 93.76 -36.59 76.33
CA GLN A 235 93.73 -38.05 76.48
C GLN A 235 94.99 -38.70 75.91
N TYR A 236 95.44 -38.26 74.74
CA TYR A 236 96.68 -38.73 74.13
C TYR A 236 97.90 -38.38 74.99
N MET A 237 98.01 -37.12 75.44
CA MET A 237 99.10 -36.67 76.30
C MET A 237 99.18 -37.47 77.61
N TYR A 238 98.06 -37.63 78.33
CA TYR A 238 98.04 -38.40 79.58
C TYR A 238 98.41 -39.86 79.35
N ARG A 239 97.92 -40.50 78.27
CA ARG A 239 98.32 -41.87 77.92
C ARG A 239 99.82 -41.99 77.67
N GLU A 240 100.42 -41.00 76.99
CA GLU A 240 101.84 -41.02 76.68
C GLU A 240 102.71 -40.72 77.90
N PHE A 241 102.27 -39.83 78.79
CA PHE A 241 102.93 -39.57 80.07
C PHE A 241 102.92 -40.81 80.98
N ILE A 242 101.77 -41.49 81.10
CA ILE A 242 101.67 -42.74 81.86
C ILE A 242 102.62 -43.80 81.30
N LYS A 243 102.68 -43.97 79.97
CA LYS A 243 103.62 -44.93 79.35
C LYS A 243 105.08 -44.61 79.66
N LYS A 244 105.50 -43.33 79.58
CA LYS A 244 106.88 -42.93 79.90
C LYS A 244 107.23 -43.26 81.36
N LEU A 245 106.34 -42.90 82.28
CA LEU A 245 106.50 -43.15 83.72
C LEU A 245 106.43 -44.65 84.10
N THR A 246 105.84 -45.51 83.25
CA THR A 246 105.67 -46.95 83.53
C THR A 246 106.70 -47.85 82.84
N ASN A 247 107.24 -47.42 81.68
CA ASN A 247 108.18 -48.24 80.88
C ASN A 247 109.64 -48.10 81.29
N GLU A 248 110.00 -47.11 82.11
CA GLU A 248 111.35 -46.98 82.63
C GLU A 248 111.65 -48.13 83.59
N THR A 249 112.65 -48.96 83.22
CA THR A 249 113.01 -50.21 83.89
C THR A 249 113.43 -50.02 85.36
N ASP A 250 113.78 -48.79 85.74
CA ASP A 250 114.03 -48.35 87.11
C ASP A 250 113.16 -47.12 87.43
N LYS A 251 112.14 -47.31 88.29
CA LYS A 251 111.25 -46.22 88.75
C LYS A 251 112.01 -45.10 89.48
N SER A 252 113.22 -45.37 89.98
CA SER A 252 114.08 -44.40 90.68
C SER A 252 114.77 -43.40 89.74
N GLU A 253 114.78 -43.64 88.43
CA GLU A 253 115.32 -42.70 87.43
C GLU A 253 114.21 -41.95 86.67
N ALA A 254 112.95 -42.18 87.04
CA ALA A 254 111.84 -41.54 86.36
C ALA A 254 111.86 -40.02 86.56
N ALA A 255 111.58 -39.29 85.48
CA ALA A 255 111.51 -37.83 85.49
C ALA A 255 110.14 -37.35 85.03
N CYS A 256 109.68 -36.24 85.62
CA CYS A 256 108.41 -35.64 85.25
C CYS A 256 108.38 -35.29 83.75
N PRO A 257 107.39 -35.77 82.98
CA PRO A 257 107.39 -35.63 81.53
C PRO A 257 107.14 -34.19 81.03
N ILE A 258 106.83 -33.26 81.92
CA ILE A 258 106.61 -31.84 81.60
C ILE A 258 107.82 -30.98 81.98
N CYS A 259 108.35 -31.15 83.21
CA CYS A 259 109.42 -30.29 83.74
C CYS A 259 110.79 -30.98 83.86
N MET A 260 110.89 -32.26 83.52
CA MET A 260 112.11 -33.09 83.56
C MET A 260 112.82 -33.16 84.91
N ARG A 261 112.11 -32.88 86.01
CA ARG A 261 112.62 -33.09 87.37
C ARG A 261 112.53 -34.56 87.74
N CYS A 262 113.59 -35.12 88.32
CA CYS A 262 113.58 -36.47 88.88
C CYS A 262 112.67 -36.51 90.12
N PHE A 263 111.99 -37.63 90.33
CA PHE A 263 111.22 -37.87 91.54
C PHE A 263 112.16 -38.26 92.68
N GLU A 264 111.93 -37.72 93.88
CA GLU A 264 112.78 -38.01 95.05
C GLU A 264 112.39 -39.35 95.68
N GLU A 265 111.13 -39.77 95.53
CA GLU A 265 110.57 -41.02 96.03
C GLU A 265 109.73 -41.74 94.97
N THR A 266 109.80 -43.07 94.94
CA THR A 266 109.00 -43.89 94.00
C THR A 266 107.49 -43.80 94.26
N SER A 267 107.06 -43.41 95.48
CA SER A 267 105.65 -43.14 95.83
C SER A 267 105.08 -41.96 95.04
N GLU A 268 105.88 -40.92 94.77
CA GLU A 268 105.43 -39.74 94.01
C GLU A 268 105.12 -40.07 92.54
N VAL A 269 105.87 -41.03 91.97
CA VAL A 269 105.62 -41.54 90.62
C VAL A 269 104.28 -42.28 90.59
N ASP A 270 104.02 -43.13 91.57
CA ASP A 270 102.80 -43.93 91.64
C ASP A 270 101.56 -43.05 91.91
N GLU A 271 101.65 -42.04 92.78
CA GLU A 271 100.58 -41.04 93.01
C GLU A 271 100.27 -40.22 91.74
N LEU A 272 101.30 -39.76 91.02
CA LEU A 272 101.12 -39.04 89.76
C LEU A 272 100.49 -39.93 88.69
N VAL A 273 100.91 -41.19 88.60
CA VAL A 273 100.33 -42.17 87.69
C VAL A 273 98.85 -42.43 88.04
N GLU A 274 98.50 -42.56 89.32
CA GLU A 274 97.12 -42.74 89.77
C GLU A 274 96.23 -41.52 89.48
N ASP A 275 96.72 -40.29 89.70
CA ASP A 275 96.00 -39.05 89.35
C ASP A 275 95.78 -38.94 87.82
N LEU A 276 96.82 -39.21 87.02
CA LEU A 276 96.73 -39.24 85.56
C LEU A 276 95.81 -40.35 85.07
N GLN A 277 95.83 -41.54 85.67
CA GLN A 277 94.93 -42.65 85.36
C GLN A 277 93.48 -42.31 85.71
N THR A 278 93.23 -41.68 86.85
CA THR A 278 91.89 -41.22 87.26
C THR A 278 91.33 -40.21 86.26
N LYS A 279 92.14 -39.22 85.86
CA LYS A 279 91.78 -38.24 84.83
C LYS A 279 91.59 -38.88 83.46
N LEU A 280 92.39 -39.89 83.12
CA LEU A 280 92.26 -40.65 81.87
C LEU A 280 90.99 -41.52 81.86
N ASN A 281 90.56 -42.05 83.00
CA ASN A 281 89.37 -42.90 83.12
C ASN A 281 88.06 -42.12 82.96
N MET A 282 88.03 -40.83 83.29
CA MET A 282 86.86 -39.96 83.06
C MET A 282 86.77 -39.41 81.62
N ALA A 283 87.87 -39.43 80.86
CA ALA A 283 87.91 -38.88 79.51
C ALA A 283 87.04 -39.62 78.46
N PRO A 284 86.97 -40.97 78.43
CA PRO A 284 86.12 -41.72 77.49
C PRO A 284 84.63 -41.37 77.56
N GLU A 285 84.09 -41.19 78.77
CA GLU A 285 82.66 -40.86 78.96
C GLU A 285 82.34 -39.45 78.45
N LYS A 286 83.18 -38.46 78.79
CA LYS A 286 83.05 -37.09 78.30
C LYS A 286 83.20 -37.02 76.77
N LEU A 287 84.16 -37.75 76.20
CA LEU A 287 84.34 -37.85 74.74
C LEU A 287 83.17 -38.56 74.06
N ALA A 288 82.60 -39.60 74.66
CA ALA A 288 81.41 -40.28 74.12
C ALA A 288 80.20 -39.35 74.12
N SER A 289 79.99 -38.59 75.20
CA SER A 289 78.95 -37.56 75.29
C SER A 289 79.13 -36.45 74.25
N GLN A 290 80.34 -35.90 74.12
CA GLN A 290 80.65 -34.87 73.12
C GLN A 290 80.49 -35.38 71.68
N LYS A 291 80.92 -36.62 71.39
CA LYS A 291 80.70 -37.26 70.08
C LYS A 291 79.22 -37.42 69.77
N ARG A 292 78.39 -37.86 70.74
CA ARG A 292 76.93 -37.97 70.57
C ARG A 292 76.28 -36.61 70.29
N GLN A 293 76.64 -35.57 71.07
CA GLN A 293 76.14 -34.21 70.86
C GLN A 293 76.56 -33.66 69.50
N LEU A 294 77.82 -33.86 69.10
CA LEU A 294 78.34 -33.45 67.81
C LEU A 294 77.59 -34.13 66.66
N THR A 295 77.38 -35.45 66.71
CA THR A 295 76.62 -36.18 65.69
C THR A 295 75.17 -35.68 65.62
N SER A 296 74.53 -35.42 66.76
CA SER A 296 73.15 -34.90 66.81
C SER A 296 73.06 -33.49 66.22
N LYS A 297 73.99 -32.59 66.56
CA LYS A 297 74.01 -31.21 66.05
C LYS A 297 74.35 -31.14 64.57
N GLN A 298 75.30 -31.96 64.10
CA GLN A 298 75.63 -32.09 62.68
C GLN A 298 74.46 -32.65 61.85
N ALA A 299 73.74 -33.64 62.39
CA ALA A 299 72.53 -34.15 61.74
C ALA A 299 71.46 -33.07 61.62
N ARG A 300 71.21 -32.28 62.68
CA ARG A 300 70.28 -31.15 62.65
C ARG A 300 70.72 -30.06 61.68
N TYR A 301 72.01 -29.70 61.67
CA TYR A 301 72.58 -28.72 60.74
C TYR A 301 72.38 -29.14 59.28
N LYS A 302 72.61 -30.43 58.97
CA LYS A 302 72.36 -30.97 57.63
C LYS A 302 70.89 -30.85 57.22
N VAL A 303 69.97 -31.24 58.10
CA VAL A 303 68.52 -31.12 57.85
C VAL A 303 68.15 -29.67 57.55
N LEU A 304 68.63 -28.70 58.34
CA LEU A 304 68.36 -27.28 58.11
C LEU A 304 68.96 -26.79 56.78
N LEU A 305 70.16 -27.24 56.43
CA LEU A 305 70.81 -26.90 55.16
C LEU A 305 70.02 -27.43 53.96
N ASP A 306 69.49 -28.64 54.05
CA ASP A 306 68.64 -29.26 53.02
C ASP A 306 67.30 -28.50 52.83
N ASN A 307 66.85 -27.74 53.84
CA ASN A 307 65.64 -26.91 53.79
C ASN A 307 65.88 -25.45 53.34
N LYS A 308 67.14 -25.04 53.11
CA LYS A 308 67.46 -23.70 52.55
C LYS A 308 66.75 -23.38 51.22
N PRO A 309 66.62 -24.33 50.25
CA PRO A 309 65.86 -24.08 49.02
C PRO A 309 64.38 -23.75 49.26
N ILE A 310 63.77 -24.31 50.30
CA ILE A 310 62.38 -24.04 50.67
C ILE A 310 62.24 -22.59 51.13
N LYS A 311 63.17 -22.10 51.96
CA LYS A 311 63.20 -20.69 52.39
C LYS A 311 63.37 -19.74 51.20
N MET A 312 64.25 -20.07 50.25
CA MET A 312 64.42 -19.28 49.03
C MET A 312 63.16 -19.27 48.15
N GLU A 313 62.46 -20.41 48.01
CA GLU A 313 61.17 -20.48 47.28
C GLU A 313 60.11 -19.62 47.97
N LEU A 314 60.03 -19.68 49.30
CA LEU A 314 59.11 -18.88 50.11
C LEU A 314 59.37 -17.38 49.96
N ASP A 315 60.63 -16.95 50.10
CA ASP A 315 61.00 -15.53 49.96
C ASP A 315 60.68 -15.03 48.55
N ARG A 316 60.90 -15.84 47.51
CA ARG A 316 60.51 -15.49 46.13
C ARG A 316 58.99 -15.35 45.98
N LEU A 317 58.22 -16.25 46.59
CA LEU A 317 56.76 -16.20 46.57
C LEU A 317 56.24 -14.93 47.23
N GLN A 318 56.81 -14.56 48.38
CA GLN A 318 56.40 -13.39 49.17
C GLN A 318 56.85 -12.06 48.56
N THR A 319 58.06 -11.98 48.02
CA THR A 319 58.65 -10.72 47.57
C THR A 319 58.34 -10.38 46.12
N SER A 320 58.09 -11.37 45.26
CA SER A 320 57.86 -11.15 43.82
C SER A 320 56.57 -11.81 43.31
N ASP A 321 56.45 -13.14 43.35
CA ASP A 321 55.37 -13.85 42.63
C ASP A 321 53.97 -13.39 43.07
N LEU A 322 53.70 -13.30 44.38
CA LEU A 322 52.39 -12.87 44.91
C LEU A 322 52.12 -11.37 44.70
N PRO A 323 53.03 -10.44 45.06
CA PRO A 323 52.83 -9.01 44.77
C PRO A 323 52.60 -8.71 43.29
N ASP A 324 53.32 -9.37 42.38
CA ASP A 324 53.15 -9.17 40.95
C ASP A 324 51.79 -9.70 40.46
N LEU A 325 51.35 -10.86 40.95
CA LEU A 325 49.99 -11.35 40.68
C LEU A 325 48.90 -10.44 41.25
N GLU A 326 49.07 -9.87 42.45
CA GLU A 326 48.11 -8.92 43.03
C GLU A 326 48.05 -7.59 42.25
N ARG A 327 49.19 -7.11 41.75
CA ARG A 327 49.23 -5.96 40.82
C ARG A 327 48.49 -6.26 39.52
N THR A 328 48.73 -7.42 38.91
CA THR A 328 48.01 -7.81 37.68
C THR A 328 46.51 -7.97 37.94
N PHE A 329 46.10 -8.54 39.08
CA PHE A 329 44.69 -8.67 39.48
C PHE A 329 44.01 -7.30 39.61
N THR A 330 44.68 -6.34 40.23
CA THR A 330 44.18 -4.98 40.40
C THR A 330 44.07 -4.26 39.05
N SER A 331 45.08 -4.39 38.19
CA SER A 331 45.06 -3.84 36.82
C SER A 331 43.93 -4.43 35.97
N VAL A 332 43.75 -5.75 35.98
CA VAL A 332 42.66 -6.42 35.26
C VAL A 332 41.30 -6.02 35.85
N SER A 333 41.19 -5.84 37.16
CA SER A 333 39.95 -5.40 37.79
C SER A 333 39.57 -3.97 37.38
N SER A 334 40.54 -3.06 37.23
CA SER A 334 40.29 -1.73 36.67
C SER A 334 39.80 -1.83 35.21
N LYS A 335 40.48 -2.62 34.38
CA LYS A 335 40.09 -2.83 32.98
C LYS A 335 38.69 -3.43 32.82
N ILE A 336 38.26 -4.28 33.76
CA ILE A 336 36.89 -4.80 33.77
C ILE A 336 35.90 -3.67 34.05
N SER A 337 36.16 -2.80 35.02
CA SER A 337 35.27 -1.67 35.32
C SER A 337 35.15 -0.71 34.12
N ASP A 338 36.25 -0.46 33.42
CA ASP A 338 36.23 0.38 32.21
C ASP A 338 35.49 -0.32 31.07
N ALA A 339 35.74 -1.62 30.85
CA ALA A 339 35.05 -2.40 29.83
C ALA A 339 33.55 -2.58 30.11
N GLU A 340 33.15 -2.61 31.38
CA GLU A 340 31.74 -2.66 31.81
C GLU A 340 31.01 -1.36 31.45
N LYS A 341 31.62 -0.19 31.71
CA LYS A 341 31.07 1.10 31.28
C LYS A 341 30.97 1.21 29.76
N ASP A 342 32.04 0.84 29.05
CA ASP A 342 32.03 0.81 27.58
C ASP A 342 30.93 -0.11 27.03
N LEU A 343 30.68 -1.25 27.70
CA LEU A 343 29.65 -2.20 27.32
C LEU A 343 28.24 -1.62 27.53
N GLU A 344 27.99 -1.00 28.69
CA GLU A 344 26.72 -0.32 28.98
C GLU A 344 26.44 0.81 27.98
N GLU A 345 27.44 1.66 27.70
CA GLU A 345 27.30 2.73 26.70
C GLU A 345 27.03 2.17 25.29
N ALA A 346 27.71 1.09 24.90
CA ALA A 346 27.49 0.45 23.61
C ALA A 346 26.09 -0.20 23.52
N GLU A 347 25.60 -0.78 24.61
CA GLU A 347 24.26 -1.35 24.70
C GLU A 347 23.18 -0.28 24.58
N GLU A 348 23.29 0.81 25.36
CA GLU A 348 22.32 1.91 25.32
C GLU A 348 22.22 2.52 23.92
N ARG A 349 23.37 2.76 23.27
CA ARG A 349 23.41 3.25 21.88
C ARG A 349 22.75 2.27 20.91
N TRP A 350 23.08 0.97 21.02
CA TRP A 350 22.49 -0.04 20.16
C TRP A 350 20.97 -0.14 20.34
N GLN A 351 20.47 -0.15 21.59
CA GLN A 351 19.05 -0.21 21.91
C GLN A 351 18.32 1.02 21.37
N LYS A 352 18.87 2.22 21.57
CA LYS A 352 18.29 3.46 21.04
C LYS A 352 18.13 3.42 19.52
N ILE A 353 19.18 3.07 18.78
CA ILE A 353 19.13 3.01 17.30
C ILE A 353 18.12 1.94 16.85
N LYS A 354 18.05 0.80 17.56
CA LYS A 354 17.10 -0.28 17.28
C LYS A 354 15.65 0.13 17.54
N GLU A 355 15.38 0.92 18.57
CA GLU A 355 14.07 1.48 18.87
C GLU A 355 13.63 2.50 17.80
N GLU A 356 14.55 3.36 17.36
CA GLU A 356 14.35 4.29 16.25
C GLU A 356 13.99 3.53 14.95
N GLU A 357 14.77 2.49 14.61
CA GLU A 357 14.55 1.62 13.45
C GLU A 357 13.20 0.88 13.51
N SER A 358 12.88 0.28 14.65
CA SER A 358 11.61 -0.41 14.89
C SER A 358 10.41 0.53 14.78
N THR A 359 10.53 1.74 15.33
CA THR A 359 9.49 2.77 15.22
C THR A 359 9.29 3.21 13.77
N ALA A 360 10.35 3.44 13.00
CA ALA A 360 10.23 3.76 11.59
C ALA A 360 9.59 2.63 10.78
N LYS A 361 9.96 1.36 11.04
CA LYS A 361 9.34 0.19 10.40
C LYS A 361 7.85 0.09 10.70
N ARG A 362 7.43 0.39 11.94
CA ARG A 362 6.01 0.43 12.33
C ARG A 362 5.22 1.52 11.62
N LEU A 363 5.85 2.65 11.30
CA LEU A 363 5.22 3.79 10.62
C LEU A 363 5.21 3.66 9.09
N LEU A 364 6.06 2.81 8.51
CA LEU A 364 6.17 2.63 7.05
C LEU A 364 4.83 2.27 6.36
N PRO A 365 3.97 1.40 6.92
CA PRO A 365 2.66 1.11 6.33
C PRO A 365 1.76 2.34 6.26
N ASP A 366 1.70 3.12 7.35
CA ASP A 366 0.89 4.35 7.42
C ASP A 366 1.39 5.38 6.40
N VAL A 367 2.71 5.56 6.26
CA VAL A 367 3.31 6.45 5.23
C VAL A 367 3.03 5.94 3.81
N SER A 368 3.11 4.62 3.58
CA SER A 368 2.77 4.05 2.27
C SER A 368 1.28 4.20 1.94
N GLN A 369 0.40 4.11 2.94
CA GLN A 369 -1.03 4.35 2.76
C GLN A 369 -1.30 5.81 2.44
N ILE A 370 -0.65 6.75 3.12
CA ILE A 370 -0.72 8.19 2.78
C ILE A 370 -0.30 8.42 1.33
N HIS A 371 0.84 7.90 0.89
CA HIS A 371 1.29 8.05 -0.49
C HIS A 371 0.26 7.49 -1.49
N SER A 372 -0.32 6.32 -1.22
CA SER A 372 -1.36 5.76 -2.09
C SER A 372 -2.59 6.66 -2.16
N LEU A 373 -3.05 7.16 -1.01
CA LEU A 373 -4.19 8.07 -0.93
C LEU A 373 -3.91 9.42 -1.62
N GLN A 374 -2.68 9.91 -1.59
CA GLN A 374 -2.28 11.13 -2.31
C GLN A 374 -2.34 10.93 -3.84
N SER A 375 -1.80 9.81 -4.35
CA SER A 375 -1.90 9.48 -5.78
C SER A 375 -3.36 9.31 -6.23
N ASP A 376 -4.17 8.65 -5.39
CA ASP A 376 -5.61 8.52 -5.61
C ASP A 376 -6.33 9.88 -5.62
N LEU A 377 -5.89 10.83 -4.79
CA LEU A 377 -6.46 12.18 -4.73
C LEU A 377 -6.13 12.95 -6.00
N GLU A 378 -4.89 12.89 -6.49
CA GLU A 378 -4.49 13.50 -7.76
C GLU A 378 -5.34 12.98 -8.92
N GLU A 379 -5.60 11.66 -8.97
CA GLU A 379 -6.48 11.08 -10.00
C GLU A 379 -7.94 11.55 -9.87
N ILE A 380 -8.46 11.68 -8.65
CA ILE A 380 -9.81 12.22 -8.40
C ILE A 380 -9.87 13.70 -8.79
N GLU A 381 -8.85 14.48 -8.48
CA GLU A 381 -8.76 15.91 -8.84
C GLU A 381 -8.72 16.11 -10.35
N GLU A 382 -7.93 15.29 -11.08
CA GLU A 382 -7.91 15.30 -12.54
C GLU A 382 -9.30 14.99 -13.12
N LYS A 383 -9.97 13.95 -12.61
CA LYS A 383 -11.34 13.59 -13.01
C LYS A 383 -12.35 14.69 -12.70
N ILE A 384 -12.22 15.36 -11.54
CA ILE A 384 -13.04 16.53 -11.19
C ILE A 384 -12.82 17.65 -12.20
N GLY A 385 -11.57 18.00 -12.50
CA GLY A 385 -11.24 19.03 -13.50
C GLY A 385 -11.80 18.69 -14.88
N MET A 386 -11.67 17.44 -15.33
CA MET A 386 -12.27 16.97 -16.58
C MET A 386 -13.81 17.12 -16.58
N HIS A 387 -14.50 16.73 -15.51
CA HIS A 387 -15.95 16.85 -15.44
C HIS A 387 -16.42 18.31 -15.27
N GLU A 388 -15.64 19.17 -14.61
CA GLU A 388 -15.93 20.60 -14.51
C GLU A 388 -15.82 21.29 -15.88
N THR A 389 -14.82 20.95 -16.71
CA THR A 389 -14.74 21.47 -18.09
C THR A 389 -15.83 20.94 -19.02
N GLN A 390 -16.36 19.73 -18.76
CA GLN A 390 -17.47 19.14 -19.51
C GLN A 390 -18.84 19.74 -19.14
N LEU A 391 -18.93 20.54 -18.08
CA LEU A 391 -20.18 21.14 -17.65
C LEU A 391 -20.56 22.28 -18.61
N PRO A 392 -21.64 22.17 -19.39
CA PRO A 392 -22.13 23.31 -20.15
C PRO A 392 -22.61 24.41 -19.19
N LEU A 393 -22.29 25.67 -19.52
CA LEU A 393 -22.91 26.84 -18.93
C LEU A 393 -24.39 26.87 -19.33
N ASN A 394 -25.22 26.15 -18.57
CA ASN A 394 -26.66 26.17 -18.76
C ASN A 394 -27.19 27.54 -18.33
N SER A 395 -27.62 28.34 -19.29
CA SER A 395 -28.18 29.69 -19.11
C SER A 395 -29.69 29.70 -18.85
N SER A 396 -30.35 28.54 -18.87
CA SER A 396 -31.80 28.48 -18.69
C SER A 396 -32.19 28.52 -17.22
N THR A 397 -33.02 29.50 -16.87
CA THR A 397 -33.59 29.71 -15.53
C THR A 397 -34.81 28.82 -15.24
N LYS A 398 -35.32 28.08 -16.22
CA LYS A 398 -36.46 27.17 -16.06
C LYS A 398 -36.04 25.85 -15.41
N THR A 399 -36.89 25.28 -14.56
CA THR A 399 -36.68 23.94 -13.99
C THR A 399 -37.00 22.86 -15.03
N LEU A 400 -36.42 21.66 -14.86
CA LEU A 400 -36.67 20.50 -15.72
C LEU A 400 -38.17 20.17 -15.81
N ASP A 401 -38.88 20.26 -14.68
CA ASP A 401 -40.33 20.03 -14.62
C ASP A 401 -41.10 21.08 -15.40
N GLN A 402 -40.70 22.35 -15.32
CA GLN A 402 -41.32 23.42 -16.10
C GLN A 402 -41.10 23.23 -17.61
N MET A 403 -39.90 22.80 -18.02
CA MET A 403 -39.61 22.49 -19.43
C MET A 403 -40.44 21.30 -19.94
N ASN A 404 -40.60 20.25 -19.12
CA ASN A 404 -41.44 19.10 -19.45
C ASN A 404 -42.94 19.47 -19.54
N MET A 405 -43.43 20.33 -18.63
CA MET A 405 -44.80 20.86 -18.69
C MET A 405 -45.02 21.74 -19.93
N ASP A 406 -44.09 22.65 -20.23
CA ASP A 406 -44.13 23.50 -21.42
C ASP A 406 -44.15 22.65 -22.70
N LYS A 407 -43.33 21.57 -22.76
CA LYS A 407 -43.35 20.59 -23.85
C LYS A 407 -44.69 19.87 -23.98
N GLY A 408 -45.28 19.45 -22.86
CA GLY A 408 -46.60 18.82 -22.82
C GLY A 408 -47.69 19.74 -23.37
N ASN A 409 -47.69 21.00 -22.95
CA ASN A 409 -48.63 22.03 -23.40
C ASN A 409 -48.48 22.33 -24.90
N LEU A 410 -47.25 22.49 -25.39
CA LEU A 410 -46.99 22.71 -26.82
C LEU A 410 -47.39 21.50 -27.68
N SER A 411 -47.11 20.28 -27.20
CA SER A 411 -47.53 19.05 -27.89
C SER A 411 -49.05 18.93 -27.98
N GLN A 412 -49.77 19.31 -26.91
CA GLN A 412 -51.23 19.36 -26.92
C GLN A 412 -51.76 20.45 -27.87
N ALA A 413 -51.11 21.62 -27.93
CA ALA A 413 -51.46 22.69 -28.87
C ALA A 413 -51.26 22.25 -30.33
N ILE A 414 -50.16 21.54 -30.64
CA ILE A 414 -49.92 20.93 -31.95
C ILE A 414 -51.01 19.91 -32.28
N SER A 415 -51.39 19.05 -31.32
CA SER A 415 -52.47 18.08 -31.53
C SER A 415 -53.81 18.74 -31.83
N LYS A 416 -54.15 19.83 -31.13
CA LYS A 416 -55.37 20.62 -31.38
C LYS A 416 -55.33 21.29 -32.77
N LEU A 417 -54.21 21.91 -33.14
CA LEU A 417 -54.04 22.51 -34.46
C LEU A 417 -54.14 21.48 -35.58
N ASN A 418 -53.58 20.28 -35.40
CA ASN A 418 -53.73 19.19 -36.37
C ASN A 418 -55.19 18.79 -36.54
N GLN A 419 -55.91 18.61 -35.43
CA GLN A 419 -57.34 18.28 -35.47
C GLN A 419 -58.15 19.38 -36.19
N GLU A 420 -57.90 20.65 -35.89
CA GLU A 420 -58.55 21.77 -36.57
C GLU A 420 -58.20 21.86 -38.06
N ILE A 421 -56.96 21.55 -38.45
CA ILE A 421 -56.54 21.48 -39.85
C ILE A 421 -57.26 20.35 -40.58
N ASP A 422 -57.37 19.18 -39.95
CA ASP A 422 -58.04 18.02 -40.55
C ASP A 422 -59.56 18.24 -40.64
N ASP A 423 -60.19 18.89 -39.66
CA ASP A 423 -61.59 19.31 -39.73
C ASP A 423 -61.81 20.32 -40.87
N LEU A 424 -60.92 21.31 -41.03
CA LEU A 424 -60.97 22.28 -42.14
C LEU A 424 -60.77 21.59 -43.50
N ARG A 425 -59.87 20.61 -43.60
CA ARG A 425 -59.67 19.82 -44.82
C ARG A 425 -60.92 19.02 -45.17
N HIS A 426 -61.53 18.35 -44.19
CA HIS A 426 -62.78 17.61 -44.38
C HIS A 426 -63.92 18.54 -44.81
N MET A 427 -64.03 19.73 -44.23
CA MET A 427 -65.03 20.73 -44.65
C MET A 427 -64.80 21.23 -46.07
N ILE A 428 -63.54 21.47 -46.47
CA ILE A 428 -63.19 21.86 -47.84
C ILE A 428 -63.58 20.74 -48.81
N GLU A 429 -63.23 19.49 -48.50
CA GLU A 429 -63.56 18.34 -49.33
C GLU A 429 -65.09 18.19 -49.49
N THR A 430 -65.83 18.28 -48.37
CA THR A 430 -67.30 18.22 -48.37
C THR A 430 -67.93 19.33 -49.21
N LYS A 431 -67.50 20.58 -49.02
CA LYS A 431 -68.01 21.74 -49.77
C LYS A 431 -67.64 21.67 -51.25
N THR A 432 -66.43 21.21 -51.58
CA THR A 432 -65.97 21.06 -52.98
C THR A 432 -66.73 19.95 -53.69
N ASN A 433 -66.96 18.81 -53.04
CA ASN A 433 -67.76 17.71 -53.57
C ASN A 433 -69.21 18.14 -53.77
N PHE A 434 -69.80 18.88 -52.82
CA PHE A 434 -71.15 19.42 -52.96
C PHE A 434 -71.27 20.41 -54.13
N LEU A 435 -70.28 21.30 -54.30
CA LEU A 435 -70.23 22.23 -55.42
C LEU A 435 -70.10 21.48 -56.75
N HIS A 436 -69.28 20.42 -56.80
CA HIS A 436 -69.15 19.57 -57.99
C HIS A 436 -70.47 18.87 -58.34
N GLN A 437 -71.17 18.27 -57.36
CA GLN A 437 -72.49 17.68 -57.56
C GLN A 437 -73.52 18.69 -58.06
N MET A 438 -73.50 19.94 -57.56
CA MET A 438 -74.41 20.98 -58.06
C MET A 438 -74.08 21.41 -59.48
N LYS A 439 -72.79 21.49 -59.85
CA LYS A 439 -72.37 21.72 -61.23
C LYS A 439 -72.79 20.59 -62.16
N GLU A 440 -72.63 19.33 -61.73
CA GLU A 440 -73.11 18.17 -62.47
C GLU A 440 -74.63 18.22 -62.68
N LYS A 441 -75.40 18.57 -61.64
CA LYS A 441 -76.87 18.75 -61.78
C LYS A 441 -77.23 19.83 -62.78
N VAL A 442 -76.59 21.00 -62.74
CA VAL A 442 -76.83 22.09 -63.71
C VAL A 442 -76.45 21.64 -65.12
N ASN A 443 -75.28 21.02 -65.30
CA ASN A 443 -74.83 20.51 -66.59
C ASN A 443 -75.77 19.43 -67.15
N ASN A 444 -76.27 18.53 -66.31
CA ASN A 444 -77.21 17.49 -66.71
C ASN A 444 -78.55 18.11 -67.16
N ILE A 445 -79.13 19.03 -66.40
CA ILE A 445 -80.37 19.73 -66.77
C ILE A 445 -80.18 20.56 -68.04
N GLN A 446 -79.02 21.20 -68.21
CA GLN A 446 -78.68 21.96 -69.40
C GLN A 446 -78.51 21.06 -70.64
N ALA A 447 -77.89 19.89 -70.48
CA ALA A 447 -77.78 18.88 -71.53
C ALA A 447 -79.17 18.32 -71.92
N GLU A 448 -80.03 18.06 -70.94
CA GLU A 448 -81.42 17.64 -71.18
C GLU A 448 -82.23 18.72 -71.91
N LYS A 449 -82.10 19.99 -71.52
CA LYS A 449 -82.71 21.13 -72.21
C LYS A 449 -82.23 21.26 -73.65
N LEU A 450 -80.91 21.18 -73.90
CA LEU A 450 -80.35 21.26 -75.25
C LEU A 450 -80.83 20.10 -76.14
N LYS A 451 -80.92 18.89 -75.58
CA LYS A 451 -81.44 17.72 -76.28
C LYS A 451 -82.92 17.90 -76.64
N LEU A 452 -83.74 18.39 -75.70
CA LEU A 452 -85.16 18.64 -75.94
C LEU A 452 -85.38 19.80 -76.95
N ALA A 453 -84.56 20.85 -76.90
CA ALA A 453 -84.61 21.94 -77.87
C ALA A 453 -84.22 21.48 -79.28
N ALA A 454 -83.20 20.63 -79.40
CA ALA A 454 -82.82 20.02 -80.67
C ALA A 454 -83.94 19.10 -81.21
N ASP A 455 -84.61 18.34 -80.33
CA ASP A 455 -85.75 17.50 -80.68
C ASP A 455 -86.97 18.33 -81.12
N LEU A 456 -87.20 19.52 -80.54
CA LEU A 456 -88.25 20.47 -80.95
C LEU A 456 -87.96 21.11 -82.31
N GLN A 457 -86.72 21.53 -82.56
CA GLN A 457 -86.32 22.07 -83.87
C GLN A 457 -86.41 21.01 -84.97
N LYS A 458 -86.10 19.75 -84.63
CA LYS A 458 -86.35 18.61 -85.51
C LYS A 458 -87.85 18.41 -85.77
N CYS A 459 -88.70 18.71 -84.80
CA CYS A 459 -90.15 18.67 -84.92
C CYS A 459 -90.67 19.69 -85.95
N GLU A 460 -90.17 20.94 -85.92
CA GLU A 460 -90.51 21.97 -86.91
C GLU A 460 -90.07 21.55 -88.33
N GLN A 461 -88.86 21.02 -88.47
CA GLN A 461 -88.36 20.49 -89.75
C GLN A 461 -89.21 19.31 -90.26
N LEU A 462 -89.69 18.44 -89.37
CA LEU A 462 -90.56 17.31 -89.71
C LEU A 462 -91.99 17.77 -90.08
N GLN A 463 -92.52 18.84 -89.48
CA GLN A 463 -93.80 19.45 -89.87
C GLN A 463 -93.71 20.08 -91.27
N GLU A 464 -92.58 20.72 -91.58
CA GLU A 464 -92.34 21.29 -92.90
C GLU A 464 -92.16 20.18 -93.95
N LEU A 465 -91.46 19.09 -93.60
CA LEU A 465 -91.38 17.89 -94.44
C LEU A 465 -92.74 17.20 -94.64
N GLN A 466 -93.61 17.23 -93.62
CA GLN A 466 -94.98 16.71 -93.74
C GLN A 466 -95.81 17.57 -94.71
N ARG A 467 -95.70 18.90 -94.64
CA ARG A 467 -96.37 19.81 -95.59
C ARG A 467 -95.89 19.63 -97.02
N THR A 468 -94.59 19.47 -97.24
CA THR A 468 -94.05 19.23 -98.58
C THR A 468 -94.45 17.86 -99.13
N THR A 469 -94.40 16.79 -98.32
CA THR A 469 -94.89 15.47 -98.75
C THR A 469 -96.42 15.44 -98.92
N GLU A 470 -97.20 16.22 -98.17
CA GLU A 470 -98.64 16.39 -98.42
C GLU A 470 -98.93 17.11 -99.73
N SER A 471 -98.18 18.17 -100.03
CA SER A 471 -98.20 18.86 -101.33
C SER A 471 -97.82 17.92 -102.48
N GLU A 472 -96.77 17.11 -102.32
CA GLU A 472 -96.34 16.13 -103.32
C GLU A 472 -97.38 15.02 -103.54
N ILE A 473 -98.05 14.53 -102.48
CA ILE A 473 -99.13 13.55 -102.60
C ILE A 473 -100.38 14.16 -103.27
N GLN A 474 -100.65 15.46 -103.05
CA GLN A 474 -101.76 16.17 -103.71
C GLN A 474 -101.48 16.43 -105.19
N ASN A 475 -100.23 16.70 -105.56
CA ASN A 475 -99.82 16.95 -106.95
C ASN A 475 -99.70 15.68 -107.82
N ILE A 476 -99.83 14.48 -107.23
CA ILE A 476 -99.80 13.18 -107.95
C ILE A 476 -101.21 12.59 -108.12
N ARG A 477 -102.26 13.26 -107.63
CA ARG A 477 -103.67 12.96 -107.95
C ARG A 477 -104.10 13.68 -109.21
#